data_AF-A0A942V9S4-F1
#
_entry.id   AF-A0A942V9S4-F1
#
_cell.length_a   1.000
_cell.length_b   1.000
_cell.length_c   1.000
_cell.angle_alpha   90.00
_cell.angle_beta   90.00
_cell.angle_gamma   90.00
#
_symmetry.space_group_name_H-M   'P 1'
#
loop_
_entity.id
_entity.type
_entity.pdbx_description
1 polymer ?
#
loop_
_entity_poly.entity_id
_entity_poly.type
_entity_poly.pdbx_seq_one_letter_code
_entity_poly.pdbx_strand_id
1 'polypeptide(L)'
;FGKFLAGLFAIFIILALGFMGNMVQSNSISGAFVNAFPQIKPIYIGIACALVAAFIFIGGLKRIASFAEKTVPIMALFYIIGSVIILIMNIKNLPSSIVLIFTSAFNPQAVIGGGLGIGVQQAMRYGVARGLFSNEAGMGSTPHAHALAKVKHPCEQGVVAMIGVFFDTFIVVTLTALVILSSDILQTKIYPLDTASAIPETLKGVGLPQAAFSNGFGFFGVVFVAVCLLFFAFTTIIGWYFFGEQNVKYLFGEKAVKVYAVLVVGFILLGSVLKVDLVWDLADCFNGLMVIPNLLGILTLFKEYNDFKK
;
A
#
# COMPACT_ATOMS: atom_id res chain seq x y z
N PHE A 1 7.58 -30.77 -6.23
CA PHE A 1 7.41 -29.42 -6.78
C PHE A 1 6.76 -28.46 -5.76
N GLY A 2 5.58 -28.77 -5.20
CA GLY A 2 4.89 -27.88 -4.25
C GLY A 2 5.70 -27.45 -3.01
N LYS A 3 6.42 -28.36 -2.34
CA LYS A 3 7.30 -28.01 -1.19
C LYS A 3 8.39 -27.00 -1.55
N PHE A 4 8.94 -27.10 -2.76
CA PHE A 4 9.96 -26.17 -3.25
C PHE A 4 9.36 -24.78 -3.50
N LEU A 5 8.20 -24.71 -4.19
CA LEU A 5 7.50 -23.45 -4.41
C LEU A 5 7.07 -22.78 -3.09
N ALA A 6 6.60 -23.56 -2.11
CA ALA A 6 6.24 -23.06 -0.80
C ALA A 6 7.44 -22.46 -0.05
N GLY A 7 8.59 -23.15 -0.07
CA GLY A 7 9.84 -22.61 0.51
C GLY A 7 10.30 -21.34 -0.19
N LEU A 8 10.22 -21.29 -1.52
CA LEU A 8 10.60 -20.13 -2.31
C LEU A 8 9.68 -18.93 -2.04
N PHE A 9 8.36 -19.16 -2.02
CA PHE A 9 7.37 -18.15 -1.66
C PHE A 9 7.61 -17.63 -0.24
N ALA A 10 7.86 -18.53 0.73
CA ALA A 10 8.11 -18.16 2.11
C ALA A 10 9.32 -17.24 2.27
N ILE A 11 10.40 -17.47 1.53
CA ILE A 11 11.56 -16.57 1.51
C ILE A 11 11.17 -15.22 0.92
N PHE A 12 10.50 -15.21 -0.24
CA PHE A 12 10.18 -13.97 -0.94
C PHE A 12 9.16 -13.11 -0.20
N ILE A 13 8.15 -13.67 0.47
CA ILE A 13 7.20 -12.86 1.25
C ILE A 13 7.82 -12.21 2.48
N ILE A 14 8.79 -12.88 3.14
CA ILE A 14 9.55 -12.30 4.25
C ILE A 14 10.33 -11.07 3.75
N LEU A 15 10.99 -11.18 2.60
CA LEU A 15 11.73 -10.07 2.01
C LEU A 15 10.77 -8.98 1.50
N ALA A 16 9.80 -9.35 0.68
CA ALA A 16 8.86 -8.45 0.01
C ALA A 16 8.03 -7.63 1.00
N LEU A 17 7.36 -8.27 1.95
CA LEU A 17 6.41 -7.62 2.84
C LEU A 17 6.96 -7.43 4.24
N GLY A 18 7.62 -8.47 4.78
CA GLY A 18 8.23 -8.42 6.11
C GLY A 18 9.32 -7.36 6.25
N PHE A 19 10.10 -7.10 5.19
CA PHE A 19 11.17 -6.10 5.23
C PHE A 19 10.91 -4.91 4.31
N MET A 20 10.84 -5.13 2.99
CA MET A 20 10.78 -4.05 1.99
C MET A 20 9.45 -3.30 2.06
N GLY A 21 8.35 -4.02 2.23
CA GLY A 21 7.03 -3.44 2.46
C GLY A 21 6.99 -2.58 3.72
N ASN A 22 7.53 -3.07 4.83
CA ASN A 22 7.64 -2.31 6.07
C ASN A 22 8.52 -1.05 5.91
N MET A 23 9.55 -1.08 5.06
CA MET A 23 10.30 0.13 4.69
C MET A 23 9.43 1.14 3.95
N VAL A 24 8.65 0.71 2.94
CA VAL A 24 7.76 1.61 2.18
C VAL A 24 6.74 2.29 3.09
N GLN A 25 6.13 1.54 4.00
CA GLN A 25 5.11 2.07 4.91
C GLN A 25 5.71 3.07 5.91
N SER A 26 6.82 2.71 6.56
CA SER A 26 7.51 3.62 7.49
C SER A 26 8.07 4.87 6.81
N ASN A 27 8.57 4.72 5.58
CA ASN A 27 8.98 5.84 4.74
C ASN A 27 7.82 6.80 4.49
N SER A 28 6.68 6.28 4.08
CA SER A 28 5.47 7.06 3.80
C SER A 28 5.02 7.83 5.05
N ILE A 29 4.97 7.18 6.22
CA ILE A 29 4.63 7.84 7.49
C ILE A 29 5.61 8.98 7.78
N SER A 30 6.91 8.69 7.70
CA SER A 30 7.94 9.70 7.98
C SER A 30 7.85 10.89 7.02
N GLY A 31 7.68 10.65 5.72
CA GLY A 31 7.53 11.70 4.71
C GLY A 31 6.32 12.58 4.97
N ALA A 32 5.17 11.99 5.33
CA ALA A 32 3.97 12.76 5.61
C ALA A 32 4.11 13.67 6.84
N PHE A 33 4.74 13.17 7.91
CA PHE A 33 4.97 13.96 9.11
C PHE A 33 6.05 15.02 8.92
N VAL A 34 7.09 14.76 8.13
CA VAL A 34 8.09 15.79 7.79
C VAL A 34 7.47 16.88 6.92
N ASN A 35 6.61 16.53 5.97
CA ASN A 35 5.88 17.52 5.17
C ASN A 35 4.95 18.40 6.05
N ALA A 36 4.30 17.80 7.06
CA ALA A 36 3.44 18.53 8.00
C ALA A 36 4.23 19.33 9.05
N PHE A 37 5.37 18.80 9.49
CA PHE A 37 6.20 19.34 10.58
C PHE A 37 7.69 19.28 10.20
N PRO A 38 8.17 20.21 9.35
CA PRO A 38 9.53 20.15 8.78
C PRO A 38 10.67 20.16 9.81
N GLN A 39 10.40 20.63 11.02
CA GLN A 39 11.35 20.64 12.14
C GLN A 39 11.63 19.23 12.72
N ILE A 40 10.76 18.25 12.46
CA ILE A 40 10.92 16.88 12.97
C ILE A 40 11.75 16.10 11.95
N LYS A 41 12.87 15.51 12.38
CA LYS A 41 13.68 14.65 11.52
C LYS A 41 12.99 13.29 11.28
N PRO A 42 13.08 12.70 10.08
CA PRO A 42 12.44 11.42 9.75
C PRO A 42 12.74 10.30 10.75
N ILE A 43 13.98 10.25 11.25
CA ILE A 43 14.44 9.24 12.21
C ILE A 43 13.61 9.22 13.52
N TYR A 44 13.12 10.36 13.99
CA TYR A 44 12.32 10.42 15.23
C TYR A 44 10.93 9.81 15.03
N ILE A 45 10.36 10.03 13.83
CA ILE A 45 9.08 9.40 13.45
C ILE A 45 9.29 7.89 13.29
N GLY A 46 10.38 7.49 12.65
CA GLY A 46 10.79 6.08 12.56
C GLY A 46 10.93 5.41 13.92
N ILE A 47 11.61 6.04 14.87
CA ILE A 47 11.77 5.54 16.25
C ILE A 47 10.42 5.37 16.92
N ALA A 48 9.52 6.36 16.82
CA ALA A 48 8.19 6.25 17.37
C ALA A 48 7.41 5.06 16.76
N CYS A 49 7.39 4.93 15.43
CA CYS A 49 6.76 3.80 14.74
C CYS A 49 7.36 2.46 15.17
N ALA A 50 8.69 2.36 15.23
CA ALA A 50 9.41 1.15 15.59
C ALA A 50 9.09 0.71 17.03
N LEU A 51 9.01 1.64 17.99
CA LEU A 51 8.66 1.32 19.38
C LEU A 51 7.23 0.81 19.52
N VAL A 52 6.26 1.46 18.85
CA VAL A 52 4.86 1.01 18.89
C VAL A 52 4.70 -0.34 18.18
N ALA A 53 5.39 -0.53 17.04
CA ALA A 53 5.39 -1.80 16.32
C ALA A 53 5.97 -2.92 17.19
N ALA A 54 7.13 -2.70 17.82
CA ALA A 54 7.74 -3.66 18.73
C ALA A 54 6.80 -4.03 19.90
N PHE A 55 6.14 -3.04 20.51
CA PHE A 55 5.15 -3.29 21.55
C PHE A 55 4.00 -4.17 21.04
N ILE A 56 3.51 -3.96 19.82
CA ILE A 56 2.44 -4.77 19.24
C ILE A 56 2.92 -6.19 18.95
N PHE A 57 4.09 -6.33 18.32
CA PHE A 57 4.67 -7.63 17.96
C PHE A 57 4.91 -8.53 19.18
N ILE A 58 5.38 -7.96 20.30
CA ILE A 58 5.57 -8.69 21.57
C ILE A 58 4.24 -9.28 22.08
N GLY A 59 3.11 -8.61 21.81
CA GLY A 59 1.79 -9.11 22.18
C GLY A 59 1.26 -10.25 21.31
N GLY A 60 1.95 -10.59 20.22
CA GLY A 60 1.60 -11.65 19.29
C GLY A 60 0.26 -11.45 18.57
N LEU A 61 -0.24 -12.53 17.97
CA LEU A 61 -1.44 -12.53 17.11
C LEU A 61 -2.67 -11.86 17.75
N LYS A 62 -2.91 -12.06 19.05
CA LYS A 62 -4.08 -11.48 19.74
C LYS A 62 -4.03 -9.95 19.75
N ARG A 63 -2.85 -9.36 19.98
CA ARG A 63 -2.69 -7.89 19.99
C ARG A 63 -2.73 -7.33 18.57
N ILE A 64 -2.12 -8.03 17.62
CA ILE A 64 -2.16 -7.70 16.19
C ILE A 64 -3.61 -7.63 15.70
N ALA A 65 -4.37 -8.71 15.89
CA ALA A 65 -5.77 -8.77 15.48
C ALA A 65 -6.62 -7.69 16.17
N SER A 66 -6.44 -7.49 17.48
CA SER A 66 -7.25 -6.48 18.19
C SER A 66 -6.90 -5.04 17.84
N PHE A 67 -5.66 -4.77 17.44
CA PHE A 67 -5.30 -3.46 16.92
C PHE A 67 -5.92 -3.23 15.55
N ALA A 68 -5.80 -4.20 14.64
CA ALA A 68 -6.33 -4.11 13.29
C ALA A 68 -7.86 -3.97 13.27
N GLU A 69 -8.59 -4.82 14.02
CA GLU A 69 -10.07 -4.84 14.04
C GLU A 69 -10.67 -3.50 14.48
N LYS A 70 -9.98 -2.77 15.37
CA LYS A 70 -10.44 -1.49 15.91
C LYS A 70 -10.01 -0.31 15.05
N THR A 71 -8.78 -0.36 14.55
CA THR A 71 -8.17 0.78 13.85
C THR A 71 -8.67 0.88 12.41
N VAL A 72 -8.79 -0.25 11.70
CA VAL A 72 -9.13 -0.28 10.27
C VAL A 72 -10.50 0.36 9.97
N PRO A 73 -11.59 0.09 10.70
CA PRO A 73 -12.87 0.73 10.43
C PRO A 73 -12.83 2.25 10.68
N ILE A 74 -12.15 2.67 11.74
CA ILE A 74 -12.05 4.08 12.14
C ILE A 74 -11.25 4.86 11.09
N MET A 75 -10.08 4.36 10.70
CA MET A 75 -9.22 5.03 9.72
C MET A 75 -9.89 5.11 8.35
N ALA A 76 -10.56 4.04 7.90
CA ALA A 76 -11.26 4.02 6.62
C ALA A 76 -12.40 5.03 6.59
N LEU A 77 -13.25 5.04 7.62
CA LEU A 77 -14.37 5.99 7.70
C LEU A 77 -13.87 7.44 7.73
N PHE A 78 -12.84 7.72 8.55
CA PHE A 78 -12.26 9.05 8.66
C PHE A 78 -11.70 9.55 7.32
N TYR A 79 -10.96 8.70 6.60
CA TYR A 79 -10.42 9.03 5.29
C TYR A 79 -11.49 9.23 4.22
N ILE A 80 -12.51 8.35 4.19
CA ILE A 80 -13.64 8.44 3.25
C ILE A 80 -14.38 9.75 3.45
N ILE A 81 -14.71 10.12 4.70
CA ILE A 81 -15.41 11.37 5.01
C ILE A 81 -14.60 12.58 4.54
N GLY A 82 -13.31 12.65 4.89
CA GLY A 82 -12.45 13.76 4.47
C GLY A 82 -12.33 13.87 2.96
N SER A 83 -12.20 12.73 2.27
CA SER A 83 -12.15 12.68 0.80
C SER A 83 -13.45 13.18 0.17
N VAL A 84 -14.61 12.71 0.66
CA VAL A 84 -15.92 13.12 0.16
C VAL A 84 -16.14 14.62 0.35
N ILE A 85 -15.74 15.20 1.49
CA ILE A 85 -15.84 16.65 1.72
C ILE A 85 -15.03 17.41 0.66
N ILE A 86 -13.77 17.02 0.40
CA ILE A 86 -12.94 17.65 -0.63
C ILE A 86 -13.57 17.50 -2.03
N LEU A 87 -14.13 16.34 -2.36
CA LEU A 87 -14.80 16.12 -3.64
C LEU A 87 -16.06 16.99 -3.80
N ILE A 88 -16.81 17.23 -2.72
CA ILE A 88 -17.95 18.16 -2.73
C ILE A 88 -17.45 19.60 -2.94
N MET A 89 -16.34 19.99 -2.32
CA MET A 89 -15.72 21.31 -2.54
C MET A 89 -15.27 21.47 -4.00
N ASN A 90 -14.74 20.40 -4.61
CA ASN A 90 -14.24 20.36 -5.98
C ASN A 90 -15.25 19.79 -6.98
N ILE A 91 -16.55 19.83 -6.69
CA ILE A 91 -17.58 19.12 -7.47
C ILE A 91 -17.60 19.53 -8.95
N LYS A 92 -17.23 20.79 -9.26
CA LYS A 92 -17.15 21.31 -10.63
C LYS A 92 -16.05 20.64 -11.45
N ASN A 93 -14.96 20.22 -10.81
CA ASN A 93 -13.80 19.57 -11.44
C ASN A 93 -13.94 18.05 -11.50
N LEU A 94 -14.97 17.48 -10.84
CA LEU A 94 -15.15 16.03 -10.78
C LEU A 94 -15.47 15.41 -12.16
N PRO A 95 -16.36 15.97 -13.00
CA PRO A 95 -16.63 15.41 -14.32
C PRO A 95 -15.39 15.40 -15.22
N SER A 96 -14.62 16.50 -15.25
CA SER A 96 -13.38 16.58 -16.04
C SER A 96 -12.32 15.61 -15.54
N SER A 97 -12.22 15.40 -14.22
CA SER A 97 -11.32 14.41 -13.61
C SER A 97 -11.62 12.99 -14.07
N ILE A 98 -12.90 12.60 -14.13
CA ILE A 98 -13.31 11.27 -14.61
C ILE A 98 -12.96 11.12 -16.09
N VAL A 99 -13.28 12.12 -16.93
CA VAL A 99 -12.92 12.12 -18.36
C VAL A 99 -11.40 12.00 -18.54
N LEU A 100 -10.62 12.67 -17.70
CA LEU A 100 -9.16 12.63 -17.74
C LEU A 100 -8.61 11.22 -17.46
N ILE A 101 -9.20 10.46 -16.53
CA ILE A 101 -8.80 9.07 -16.26
C ILE A 101 -8.95 8.22 -17.52
N PHE A 102 -10.13 8.26 -18.16
CA PHE A 102 -10.39 7.44 -19.34
C PHE A 102 -9.58 7.89 -20.56
N THR A 103 -9.48 9.19 -20.80
CA THR A 103 -8.71 9.70 -21.94
C THR A 103 -7.21 9.43 -21.77
N SER A 104 -6.65 9.56 -20.56
CA SER A 104 -5.24 9.25 -20.31
C SER A 104 -4.94 7.75 -20.39
N ALA A 105 -5.87 6.90 -19.95
CA ALA A 105 -5.69 5.45 -19.99
C ALA A 105 -5.88 4.83 -21.39
N PHE A 106 -6.71 5.44 -22.25
CA PHE A 106 -7.14 4.82 -23.52
C PHE A 106 -6.78 5.60 -24.78
N ASN A 107 -6.13 6.78 -24.70
CA ASN A 107 -5.79 7.57 -25.89
C ASN A 107 -4.37 7.29 -26.42
N PRO A 108 -4.23 6.60 -27.58
CA PRO A 108 -2.93 6.31 -28.17
C PRO A 108 -2.30 7.52 -28.89
N GLN A 109 -3.05 8.58 -29.21
CA GLN A 109 -2.50 9.76 -29.89
C GLN A 109 -1.51 10.55 -29.02
N ALA A 110 -1.55 10.39 -27.69
CA ALA A 110 -0.48 10.87 -26.81
C ALA A 110 0.89 10.22 -27.14
N VAL A 111 0.89 9.06 -27.81
CA VAL A 111 2.07 8.23 -28.08
C VAL A 111 2.84 8.65 -29.34
N ILE A 112 2.22 9.32 -30.32
CA ILE A 112 2.77 9.46 -31.69
C ILE A 112 3.60 10.75 -31.89
N GLY A 113 3.53 11.73 -30.98
CA GLY A 113 4.21 13.02 -31.11
C GLY A 113 5.36 13.24 -30.14
N GLY A 114 6.50 12.54 -30.29
CA GLY A 114 7.87 12.98 -29.93
C GLY A 114 8.23 13.50 -28.51
N GLY A 115 7.29 13.71 -27.59
CA GLY A 115 7.54 14.26 -26.25
C GLY A 115 6.60 13.71 -25.15
N LEU A 116 5.62 12.87 -25.51
CA LEU A 116 4.67 12.24 -24.60
C LEU A 116 4.41 10.76 -24.94
N GLY A 117 5.37 10.13 -25.65
CA GLY A 117 5.39 8.72 -26.07
C GLY A 117 5.26 7.65 -24.97
N ILE A 118 5.12 8.08 -23.71
CA ILE A 118 5.14 7.29 -22.47
C ILE A 118 3.72 7.04 -21.93
N GLY A 119 2.67 7.70 -22.45
CA GLY A 119 1.33 7.79 -21.82
C GLY A 119 0.66 6.47 -21.40
N VAL A 120 0.18 5.67 -22.35
CA VAL A 120 -0.70 4.51 -22.04
C VAL A 120 0.05 3.33 -21.43
N GLN A 121 1.18 2.91 -22.02
CA GLN A 121 1.94 1.77 -21.52
C GLN A 121 2.45 2.01 -20.10
N GLN A 122 2.92 3.23 -19.81
CA GLN A 122 3.41 3.56 -18.48
C GLN A 122 2.27 3.74 -17.49
N ALA A 123 1.14 4.32 -17.90
CA ALA A 123 -0.07 4.38 -17.10
C ALA A 123 -0.58 2.97 -16.73
N MET A 124 -0.60 2.04 -17.69
CA MET A 124 -0.96 0.64 -17.44
C MET A 124 0.06 -0.03 -16.52
N ARG A 125 1.37 0.11 -16.80
CA ARG A 125 2.43 -0.49 -15.98
C ARG A 125 2.35 -0.02 -14.53
N TYR A 126 2.28 1.28 -14.29
CA TYR A 126 2.19 1.81 -12.94
C TYR A 126 0.82 1.57 -12.30
N GLY A 127 -0.27 1.64 -13.06
CA GLY A 127 -1.61 1.33 -12.57
C GLY A 127 -1.72 -0.11 -12.08
N VAL A 128 -1.21 -1.07 -12.85
CA VAL A 128 -1.16 -2.48 -12.45
C VAL A 128 -0.23 -2.67 -11.26
N ALA A 129 1.00 -2.14 -11.30
CA ALA A 129 1.97 -2.32 -10.22
C ALA A 129 1.47 -1.75 -8.89
N ARG A 130 0.95 -0.52 -8.89
CA ARG A 130 0.44 0.14 -7.67
C ARG A 130 -0.91 -0.43 -7.23
N GLY A 131 -1.77 -0.83 -8.17
CA GLY A 131 -3.01 -1.54 -7.87
C GLY A 131 -2.76 -2.87 -7.15
N LEU A 132 -1.85 -3.70 -7.68
CA LEU A 132 -1.44 -4.97 -7.05
C LEU A 132 -0.81 -4.74 -5.66
N PHE A 133 -0.01 -3.69 -5.49
CA PHE A 133 0.55 -3.35 -4.19
C PHE A 133 -0.52 -2.91 -3.17
N SER A 134 -1.56 -2.21 -3.62
CA SER A 134 -2.65 -1.72 -2.76
C SER A 134 -3.55 -2.85 -2.27
N ASN A 135 -4.08 -3.66 -3.20
CA ASN A 135 -5.08 -4.68 -2.88
C ASN A 135 -4.52 -6.08 -2.68
N GLU A 136 -3.24 -6.30 -2.99
CA GLU A 136 -2.54 -7.57 -2.87
C GLU A 136 -3.20 -8.73 -3.65
N ALA A 137 -4.03 -8.41 -4.64
CA ALA A 137 -4.72 -9.40 -5.46
C ALA A 137 -3.70 -10.20 -6.27
N GLY A 138 -3.75 -11.53 -6.17
CA GLY A 138 -2.81 -12.42 -6.86
C GLY A 138 -1.38 -12.44 -6.29
N MET A 139 -1.10 -11.68 -5.23
CA MET A 139 0.20 -11.70 -4.55
C MET A 139 0.40 -12.93 -3.64
N GLY A 140 -0.69 -13.53 -3.15
CA GLY A 140 -0.62 -14.73 -2.30
C GLY A 140 -0.34 -14.45 -0.83
N SER A 141 -0.28 -13.18 -0.43
CA SER A 141 0.00 -12.73 0.94
C SER A 141 -1.24 -12.72 1.85
N THR A 142 -2.36 -12.19 1.39
CA THR A 142 -3.59 -12.08 2.20
C THR A 142 -4.18 -13.43 2.69
N PRO A 143 -4.02 -14.58 2.01
CA PRO A 143 -4.50 -15.87 2.51
C PRO A 143 -4.00 -16.25 3.92
N HIS A 144 -2.87 -15.72 4.39
CA HIS A 144 -2.38 -15.96 5.76
C HIS A 144 -3.38 -15.50 6.83
N ALA A 145 -4.01 -14.34 6.63
CA ALA A 145 -5.06 -13.85 7.54
C ALA A 145 -6.37 -14.63 7.35
N HIS A 146 -6.73 -14.91 6.09
CA HIS A 146 -7.98 -15.61 5.79
C HIS A 146 -8.00 -17.05 6.29
N ALA A 147 -6.85 -17.74 6.30
CA ALA A 147 -6.71 -19.10 6.81
C ALA A 147 -7.00 -19.22 8.32
N LEU A 148 -6.98 -18.12 9.07
CA LEU A 148 -7.31 -18.11 10.51
C LEU A 148 -8.81 -17.93 10.78
N ALA A 149 -9.61 -17.61 9.76
CA ALA A 149 -11.03 -17.35 9.93
C ALA A 149 -11.80 -18.64 10.26
N LYS A 150 -12.71 -18.52 11.22
CA LYS A 150 -13.62 -19.60 11.60
C LYS A 150 -14.87 -19.55 10.71
N VAL A 151 -14.77 -20.13 9.51
CA VAL A 151 -15.86 -20.23 8.54
C VAL A 151 -16.24 -21.69 8.30
N LYS A 152 -17.46 -21.95 7.80
CA LYS A 152 -17.91 -23.31 7.51
C LYS A 152 -17.29 -23.85 6.21
N HIS A 153 -17.09 -22.96 5.25
CA HIS A 153 -16.55 -23.29 3.94
C HIS A 153 -15.52 -22.23 3.49
N PRO A 154 -14.38 -22.62 2.89
CA PRO A 154 -13.35 -21.67 2.42
C PRO A 154 -13.90 -20.59 1.48
N CYS A 155 -14.91 -20.92 0.66
CA CYS A 155 -15.56 -19.96 -0.23
C CYS A 155 -16.25 -18.80 0.51
N GLU A 156 -16.82 -19.03 1.70
CA GLU A 156 -17.41 -17.95 2.51
C GLU A 156 -16.33 -16.90 2.83
N GLN A 157 -15.13 -17.37 3.21
CA GLN A 157 -14.00 -16.49 3.48
C GLN A 157 -13.40 -15.88 2.20
N GLY A 158 -13.43 -16.61 1.07
CA GLY A 158 -13.04 -16.08 -0.23
C GLY A 158 -13.90 -14.88 -0.66
N VAL A 159 -15.21 -14.93 -0.41
CA VAL A 159 -16.11 -13.79 -0.66
C VAL A 159 -15.75 -12.59 0.22
N VAL A 160 -15.46 -12.81 1.50
CA VAL A 160 -15.00 -11.75 2.41
C VAL A 160 -13.67 -11.15 1.93
N ALA A 161 -12.73 -11.97 1.44
CA ALA A 161 -11.47 -11.50 0.88
C ALA A 161 -11.68 -10.60 -0.35
N MET A 162 -12.59 -10.98 -1.26
CA MET A 162 -12.92 -10.16 -2.43
C MET A 162 -13.56 -8.80 -2.04
N ILE A 163 -14.37 -8.76 -0.99
CA ILE A 163 -14.92 -7.51 -0.45
C ILE A 163 -13.80 -6.58 0.03
N GLY A 164 -12.74 -7.13 0.63
CA GLY A 164 -11.55 -6.34 1.02
C GLY A 164 -10.93 -5.58 -0.16
N VAL A 165 -10.74 -6.26 -1.30
CA VAL A 165 -10.25 -5.64 -2.54
C VAL A 165 -11.17 -4.53 -3.04
N PHE A 166 -12.49 -4.71 -2.90
CA PHE A 166 -13.46 -3.69 -3.29
C PHE A 166 -13.32 -2.41 -2.46
N PHE A 167 -13.27 -2.51 -1.13
CA PHE A 167 -13.10 -1.35 -0.25
C PHE A 167 -11.76 -0.66 -0.48
N ASP A 168 -10.68 -1.42 -0.64
CA ASP A 168 -9.35 -0.85 -0.90
C ASP A 168 -9.33 -0.08 -2.23
N THR A 169 -9.57 -0.77 -3.34
CA THR A 169 -9.34 -0.20 -4.67
C THR A 169 -10.49 0.70 -5.12
N PHE A 170 -11.73 0.20 -5.07
CA PHE A 170 -12.85 0.93 -5.68
C PHE A 170 -13.35 2.08 -4.81
N ILE A 171 -13.14 2.03 -3.49
CA ILE A 171 -13.52 3.11 -2.59
C ILE A 171 -12.31 3.98 -2.25
N VAL A 172 -11.34 3.48 -1.48
CA VAL A 172 -10.28 4.32 -0.91
C VAL A 172 -9.32 4.84 -1.99
N VAL A 173 -8.80 3.97 -2.86
CA VAL A 173 -7.86 4.39 -3.91
C VAL A 173 -8.54 5.28 -4.95
N THR A 174 -9.77 4.94 -5.38
CA THR A 174 -10.55 5.81 -6.28
C THR A 174 -10.78 7.20 -5.68
N LEU A 175 -11.19 7.29 -4.41
CA LEU A 175 -11.38 8.58 -3.73
C LEU A 175 -10.08 9.38 -3.69
N THR A 176 -8.96 8.73 -3.40
CA THR A 176 -7.63 9.36 -3.40
C THR A 176 -7.29 9.93 -4.78
N ALA A 177 -7.48 9.15 -5.84
CA ALA A 177 -7.22 9.58 -7.20
C ALA A 177 -8.12 10.76 -7.60
N LEU A 178 -9.42 10.69 -7.29
CA LEU A 178 -10.36 11.77 -7.59
C LEU A 178 -10.05 13.04 -6.80
N VAL A 179 -9.62 12.95 -5.54
CA VAL A 179 -9.20 14.12 -4.75
C VAL A 179 -7.99 14.78 -5.41
N ILE A 180 -6.99 13.99 -5.82
CA ILE A 180 -5.80 14.50 -6.51
C ILE A 180 -6.20 15.20 -7.82
N LEU A 181 -6.97 14.54 -8.68
CA LEU A 181 -7.33 15.08 -10.00
C LEU A 181 -8.26 16.30 -9.91
N SER A 182 -9.21 16.29 -8.97
CA SER A 182 -10.18 17.40 -8.81
C SER A 182 -9.60 18.63 -8.11
N SER A 183 -8.48 18.48 -7.38
CA SER A 183 -7.77 19.58 -6.70
C SER A 183 -7.02 20.52 -7.62
N ASP A 184 -6.90 20.17 -8.91
CA ASP A 184 -6.27 20.98 -9.97
C ASP A 184 -4.77 21.29 -9.76
N ILE A 185 -4.13 20.71 -8.75
CA ILE A 185 -2.69 20.86 -8.46
C ILE A 185 -1.79 20.37 -9.60
N LEU A 186 -2.32 19.48 -10.46
CA LEU A 186 -1.60 18.94 -11.62
C LEU A 186 -1.72 19.86 -12.86
N GLN A 187 -2.75 20.69 -12.95
CA GLN A 187 -3.00 21.55 -14.13
C GLN A 187 -2.51 22.98 -13.90
N THR A 188 -2.52 23.44 -12.65
CA THR A 188 -2.15 24.81 -12.25
C THR A 188 -0.67 25.16 -12.48
N LYS A 189 0.17 24.23 -12.99
CA LYS A 189 1.62 24.38 -13.22
C LYS A 189 2.41 24.91 -12.00
N ILE A 190 1.82 24.89 -10.81
CA ILE A 190 2.49 25.24 -9.54
C ILE A 190 3.73 24.36 -9.35
N TYR A 191 3.67 23.15 -9.92
CA TYR A 191 4.76 22.20 -9.97
C TYR A 191 5.14 21.92 -11.43
N PRO A 192 6.43 21.97 -11.79
CA PRO A 192 6.89 21.59 -13.11
C PRO A 192 6.74 20.07 -13.26
N LEU A 193 5.64 19.67 -13.92
CA LEU A 193 5.31 18.28 -14.24
C LEU A 193 5.65 17.93 -15.70
N ASP A 194 6.38 18.81 -16.36
CA ASP A 194 6.84 18.68 -17.75
C ASP A 194 7.86 17.54 -17.92
N THR A 195 8.64 17.24 -16.87
CA THR A 195 9.53 16.08 -16.82
C THR A 195 9.53 15.43 -15.44
N ALA A 196 9.68 14.09 -15.38
CA ALA A 196 9.71 13.36 -14.10
C ALA A 196 10.83 13.84 -13.15
N SER A 197 11.93 14.34 -13.70
CA SER A 197 13.06 14.93 -12.95
C SER A 197 12.75 16.29 -12.31
N ALA A 198 11.68 16.97 -12.74
CA ALA A 198 11.29 18.28 -12.24
C ALA A 198 10.33 18.20 -11.04
N ILE A 199 9.80 17.00 -10.72
CA ILE A 199 8.91 16.80 -9.57
C ILE A 199 9.70 17.03 -8.27
N PRO A 200 9.33 18.03 -7.44
CA PRO A 200 9.98 18.26 -6.16
C PRO A 200 9.89 17.03 -5.26
N GLU A 201 10.95 16.75 -4.49
CA GLU A 201 10.97 15.59 -3.58
C GLU A 201 9.82 15.62 -2.57
N THR A 202 9.39 16.82 -2.16
CA THR A 202 8.25 17.04 -1.25
C THR A 202 6.89 16.63 -1.83
N LEU A 203 6.79 16.46 -3.15
CA LEU A 203 5.57 15.99 -3.82
C LEU A 203 5.58 14.49 -4.14
N LYS A 204 6.73 13.82 -4.06
CA LYS A 204 6.79 12.38 -4.32
C LYS A 204 6.04 11.59 -3.25
N GLY A 205 5.51 10.44 -3.64
CA GLY A 205 4.77 9.56 -2.74
C GLY A 205 3.58 10.27 -2.08
N VAL A 206 3.58 10.35 -0.75
CA VAL A 206 2.50 10.96 0.05
C VAL A 206 2.38 12.48 -0.13
N GLY A 207 3.42 13.15 -0.64
CA GLY A 207 3.41 14.58 -0.88
C GLY A 207 2.29 15.04 -1.82
N LEU A 208 2.01 14.26 -2.87
CA LEU A 208 0.97 14.59 -3.84
C LEU A 208 -0.45 14.56 -3.24
N PRO A 209 -0.88 13.49 -2.54
CA PRO A 209 -2.11 13.52 -1.75
C PRO A 209 -2.15 14.68 -0.76
N GLN A 210 -1.08 14.95 -0.02
CA GLN A 210 -1.04 16.07 0.94
C GLN A 210 -1.28 17.42 0.27
N ALA A 211 -0.67 17.67 -0.89
CA ALA A 211 -0.92 18.88 -1.67
C ALA A 211 -2.37 18.99 -2.13
N ALA A 212 -2.97 17.88 -2.56
CA ALA A 212 -4.38 17.85 -3.00
C ALA A 212 -5.35 18.16 -1.86
N PHE A 213 -5.17 17.53 -0.71
CA PHE A 213 -5.97 17.82 0.48
C PHE A 213 -5.72 19.23 1.02
N SER A 214 -4.49 19.75 0.90
CA SER A 214 -4.18 21.12 1.28
C SER A 214 -4.86 22.17 0.41
N ASN A 215 -5.22 21.85 -0.83
CA ASN A 215 -5.96 22.78 -1.71
C ASN A 215 -7.35 23.12 -1.14
N GLY A 216 -8.04 22.14 -0.53
CA GLY A 216 -9.34 22.38 0.12
C GLY A 216 -9.24 22.75 1.60
N PHE A 217 -8.41 22.06 2.37
CA PHE A 217 -8.34 22.22 3.83
C PHE A 217 -7.17 23.10 4.33
N GLY A 218 -6.34 23.64 3.44
CA GLY A 218 -5.12 24.35 3.83
C GLY A 218 -4.18 23.44 4.64
N PHE A 219 -3.48 24.00 5.63
CA PHE A 219 -2.56 23.24 6.48
C PHE A 219 -3.20 22.02 7.15
N PHE A 220 -4.49 22.12 7.52
CA PHE A 220 -5.21 20.99 8.11
C PHE A 220 -5.25 19.78 7.16
N GLY A 221 -5.29 19.99 5.84
CA GLY A 221 -5.24 18.91 4.85
C GLY A 221 -3.93 18.12 4.89
N VAL A 222 -2.80 18.79 5.06
CA VAL A 222 -1.48 18.16 5.18
C VAL A 222 -1.41 17.28 6.45
N VAL A 223 -1.87 17.82 7.58
CA VAL A 223 -1.93 17.11 8.86
C VAL A 223 -2.95 15.96 8.80
N PHE A 224 -4.11 16.17 8.19
CA PHE A 224 -5.15 15.16 8.00
C PHE A 224 -4.60 13.93 7.29
N VAL A 225 -3.93 14.11 6.14
CA VAL A 225 -3.34 13.00 5.40
C VAL A 225 -2.22 12.34 6.21
N ALA A 226 -1.39 13.09 6.94
CA ALA A 226 -0.35 12.51 7.79
C ALA A 226 -0.93 11.61 8.90
N VAL A 227 -2.02 12.04 9.55
CA VAL A 227 -2.72 11.24 10.57
C VAL A 227 -3.40 10.03 9.94
N CYS A 228 -4.08 10.18 8.81
CA CYS A 228 -4.65 9.05 8.08
C CYS A 228 -3.57 8.03 7.73
N LEU A 229 -2.48 8.48 7.11
CA LEU A 229 -1.39 7.61 6.70
C LEU A 229 -0.70 6.94 7.88
N LEU A 230 -0.59 7.61 9.04
CA LEU A 230 -0.12 6.96 10.26
C LEU A 230 -0.90 5.68 10.53
N PHE A 231 -2.24 5.74 10.52
CA PHE A 231 -3.05 4.55 10.79
C PHE A 231 -3.05 3.55 9.63
N PHE A 232 -3.19 4.03 8.39
CA PHE A 232 -3.19 3.17 7.20
C PHE A 232 -1.87 2.39 7.08
N ALA A 233 -0.75 3.10 6.96
CA ALA A 233 0.54 2.47 6.78
C ALA A 233 0.95 1.63 8.00
N PHE A 234 0.61 2.06 9.22
CA PHE A 234 0.96 1.30 10.42
C PHE A 234 0.12 0.02 10.60
N THR A 235 -1.16 0.03 10.24
CA THR A 235 -1.95 -1.21 10.22
C THR A 235 -1.40 -2.18 9.17
N THR A 236 -0.97 -1.69 8.01
CA THR A 236 -0.26 -2.50 7.00
C THR A 236 1.06 -3.07 7.53
N ILE A 237 1.85 -2.27 8.27
CA ILE A 237 3.10 -2.75 8.91
C ILE A 237 2.83 -3.97 9.79
N ILE A 238 1.77 -3.90 10.59
CA ILE A 238 1.40 -4.97 11.50
C ILE A 238 0.90 -6.20 10.73
N GLY A 239 0.10 -6.02 9.69
CA GLY A 239 -0.40 -7.11 8.84
C GLY A 239 0.74 -7.85 8.13
N TRP A 240 1.67 -7.11 7.53
CA TRP A 240 2.82 -7.68 6.82
C TRP A 240 3.85 -8.31 7.76
N TYR A 241 4.03 -7.75 8.96
CA TYR A 241 4.77 -8.43 10.01
C TYR A 241 4.17 -9.82 10.26
N PHE A 242 2.85 -9.92 10.46
CA PHE A 242 2.17 -11.19 10.70
C PHE A 242 2.30 -12.17 9.52
N PHE A 243 2.23 -11.69 8.27
CA PHE A 243 2.43 -12.55 7.10
C PHE A 243 3.84 -13.12 7.05
N GLY A 244 4.86 -12.29 7.25
CA GLY A 244 6.24 -12.78 7.32
C GLY A 244 6.48 -13.68 8.54
N GLU A 245 5.83 -13.42 9.68
CA GLU A 245 5.91 -14.27 10.87
C GLU A 245 5.45 -15.71 10.55
N GLN A 246 4.35 -15.89 9.83
CA GLN A 246 3.87 -17.24 9.45
C GLN A 246 4.91 -17.98 8.60
N ASN A 247 5.60 -17.27 7.71
CA ASN A 247 6.60 -17.85 6.82
C ASN A 247 7.94 -18.12 7.53
N VAL A 248 8.32 -17.28 8.50
CA VAL A 248 9.47 -17.54 9.38
C VAL A 248 9.22 -18.78 10.23
N LYS A 249 8.01 -18.94 10.77
CA LYS A 249 7.62 -20.15 11.51
C LYS A 249 7.71 -21.39 10.64
N TYR A 250 7.24 -21.31 9.39
CA TYR A 250 7.32 -22.40 8.43
C TYR A 250 8.77 -22.84 8.13
N LEU A 251 9.67 -21.87 7.91
CA LEU A 251 11.05 -22.16 7.51
C LEU A 251 11.98 -22.51 8.68
N PHE A 252 11.83 -21.81 9.81
CA PHE A 252 12.83 -21.77 10.90
C PHE A 252 12.24 -22.05 12.29
N GLY A 253 10.92 -22.22 12.39
CA GLY A 253 10.21 -22.51 13.64
C GLY A 253 9.97 -21.28 14.53
N GLU A 254 9.21 -21.50 15.60
CA GLU A 254 8.70 -20.46 16.51
C GLU A 254 9.79 -19.60 17.17
N LYS A 255 10.97 -20.16 17.45
CA LYS A 255 12.06 -19.42 18.10
C LYS A 255 12.63 -18.32 17.21
N ALA A 256 12.62 -18.51 15.90
CA ALA A 256 13.16 -17.55 14.93
C ALA A 256 12.30 -16.28 14.80
N VAL A 257 11.02 -16.35 15.21
CA VAL A 257 10.09 -15.20 15.16
C VAL A 257 10.60 -14.01 15.97
N LYS A 258 11.26 -14.25 17.10
CA LYS A 258 11.83 -13.18 17.93
C LYS A 258 12.94 -12.42 17.18
N VAL A 259 13.78 -13.16 16.45
CA VAL A 259 14.84 -12.56 15.62
C VAL A 259 14.21 -11.79 14.47
N TYR A 260 13.22 -12.38 13.80
CA TYR A 260 12.47 -11.72 12.74
C TYR A 260 11.82 -10.41 13.22
N ALA A 261 11.17 -10.40 14.38
CA ALA A 261 10.57 -9.18 14.94
C ALA A 261 11.58 -8.05 15.14
N VAL A 262 12.77 -8.36 15.67
CA VAL A 262 13.84 -7.36 15.81
C VAL A 262 14.31 -6.85 14.45
N LEU A 263 14.43 -7.73 13.44
CA LEU A 263 14.78 -7.32 12.09
C LEU A 263 13.72 -6.40 11.49
N VAL A 264 12.43 -6.75 11.58
CA VAL A 264 11.33 -5.91 11.07
C VAL A 264 11.36 -4.51 11.71
N VAL A 265 11.58 -4.42 13.03
CA VAL A 265 11.73 -3.14 13.74
C VAL A 265 12.93 -2.35 13.18
N GLY A 266 14.04 -3.03 12.89
CA GLY A 266 15.19 -2.42 12.21
C GLY A 266 14.85 -1.89 10.82
N PHE A 267 14.11 -2.65 10.01
CA PHE A 267 13.66 -2.22 8.67
C PHE A 267 12.65 -1.07 8.73
N ILE A 268 11.80 -0.98 9.75
CA ILE A 268 10.93 0.20 9.98
C ILE A 268 11.77 1.45 10.23
N LEU A 269 12.82 1.35 11.07
CA LEU A 269 13.74 2.47 11.29
C LEU A 269 14.47 2.86 10.01
N LEU A 270 15.00 1.87 9.29
CA LEU A 270 15.76 2.08 8.06
C LEU A 270 14.90 2.74 6.98
N GLY A 271 13.68 2.24 6.76
CA GLY A 271 12.73 2.80 5.80
C GLY A 271 12.38 4.27 6.06
N SER A 272 12.28 4.67 7.33
CA SER A 272 11.98 6.05 7.71
C SER A 272 13.02 7.09 7.27
N VAL A 273 14.25 6.68 6.92
CA VAL A 273 15.33 7.61 6.53
C VAL A 273 15.81 7.43 5.09
N LEU A 274 15.38 6.37 4.41
CA LEU A 274 15.74 6.13 3.00
C LEU A 274 14.96 7.04 2.04
N LYS A 275 15.46 7.14 0.81
CA LYS A 275 14.75 7.82 -0.27
C LYS A 275 13.53 7.00 -0.69
N VAL A 276 12.44 7.70 -1.00
CA VAL A 276 11.16 7.11 -1.43
C VAL A 276 11.35 6.20 -2.64
N ASP A 277 12.08 6.65 -3.67
CA ASP A 277 12.31 5.87 -4.89
C ASP A 277 13.01 4.54 -4.60
N LEU A 278 14.02 4.54 -3.73
CA LEU A 278 14.78 3.33 -3.37
C LEU A 278 13.91 2.28 -2.66
N VAL A 279 13.07 2.70 -1.70
CA VAL A 279 12.23 1.73 -0.97
C VAL A 279 11.15 1.13 -1.87
N TRP A 280 10.61 1.91 -2.81
CA TRP A 280 9.64 1.43 -3.79
C TRP A 280 10.27 0.51 -4.84
N ASP A 281 11.46 0.82 -5.35
CA ASP A 281 12.18 -0.04 -6.30
C ASP A 281 12.50 -1.41 -5.69
N LEU A 282 12.93 -1.43 -4.42
CA LEU A 282 13.14 -2.66 -3.68
C LEU A 282 11.82 -3.43 -3.50
N ALA A 283 10.75 -2.76 -3.09
CA ALA A 283 9.45 -3.40 -2.92
C ALA A 283 8.93 -4.01 -4.22
N ASP A 284 9.02 -3.30 -5.35
CA ASP A 284 8.59 -3.80 -6.66
C ASP A 284 9.38 -5.03 -7.08
N CYS A 285 10.70 -5.03 -6.87
CA CYS A 285 11.56 -6.17 -7.18
C CYS A 285 11.12 -7.42 -6.41
N PHE A 286 11.00 -7.32 -5.08
CA PHE A 286 10.68 -8.48 -4.25
C PHE A 286 9.22 -8.92 -4.34
N ASN A 287 8.28 -8.00 -4.56
CA ASN A 287 6.90 -8.37 -4.87
C ASN A 287 6.81 -9.14 -6.20
N GLY A 288 7.54 -8.69 -7.23
CA GLY A 288 7.63 -9.41 -8.50
C GLY A 288 8.15 -10.84 -8.32
N LEU A 289 9.19 -11.03 -7.49
CA LEU A 289 9.72 -12.36 -7.18
C LEU A 289 8.74 -13.22 -6.37
N MET A 290 8.03 -12.63 -5.40
CA MET A 290 7.05 -13.30 -4.55
C MET A 290 5.84 -13.83 -5.34
N VAL A 291 5.36 -13.05 -6.31
CA VAL A 291 4.17 -13.38 -7.12
C VAL A 291 4.40 -14.64 -7.97
N ILE A 292 5.61 -14.86 -8.47
CA ILE A 292 5.93 -15.98 -9.38
C ILE A 292 5.58 -17.35 -8.79
N PRO A 293 6.10 -17.78 -7.62
CA PRO A 293 5.75 -19.09 -7.05
C PRO A 293 4.28 -19.20 -6.69
N ASN A 294 3.63 -18.10 -6.28
CA ASN A 294 2.19 -18.09 -5.98
C ASN A 294 1.34 -18.34 -7.24
N LEU A 295 1.60 -17.62 -8.32
CA LEU A 295 0.86 -17.79 -9.58
C LEU A 295 1.06 -19.19 -10.16
N LEU A 296 2.28 -19.73 -10.12
CA LEU A 296 2.54 -21.11 -10.52
C LEU A 296 1.72 -22.09 -9.68
N GLY A 297 1.64 -21.88 -8.37
CA GLY A 297 0.78 -22.67 -7.47
C GLY A 297 -0.69 -22.60 -7.89
N ILE A 298 -1.25 -21.41 -8.04
CA ILE A 298 -2.66 -21.21 -8.45
C ILE A 298 -2.95 -21.89 -9.80
N LEU A 299 -2.09 -21.72 -10.80
CA LEU A 299 -2.27 -22.32 -12.12
C LEU A 299 -2.27 -23.85 -12.07
N THR A 300 -1.41 -24.44 -11.22
CA THR A 300 -1.40 -25.90 -11.03
C THR A 300 -2.63 -26.42 -10.29
N LEU A 301 -3.13 -25.65 -9.32
CA LEU A 301 -4.26 -26.04 -8.45
C LEU A 301 -5.63 -25.63 -9.01
N PHE A 302 -5.67 -24.93 -10.15
CA PHE A 302 -6.89 -24.37 -10.74
C PHE A 302 -7.98 -25.41 -10.98
N LYS A 303 -7.60 -26.65 -11.33
CA LYS A 303 -8.55 -27.75 -11.55
C LYS A 303 -9.20 -28.24 -10.25
N GLU A 304 -8.48 -28.24 -9.14
CA GLU A 304 -9.02 -28.66 -7.84
C GLU A 304 -9.93 -27.60 -7.23
N TYR A 305 -9.72 -26.32 -7.55
CA TYR A 305 -10.59 -25.21 -7.14
C TYR A 305 -12.00 -25.27 -7.76
N ASN A 306 -12.13 -25.79 -8.99
CA ASN A 306 -13.42 -25.86 -9.69
C ASN A 306 -14.35 -26.97 -9.19
N ASP A 307 -13.90 -27.83 -8.27
CA ASP A 307 -14.69 -28.90 -7.68
C ASP A 307 -15.27 -28.44 -6.32
N PHE A 308 -16.07 -27.37 -6.36
CA PHE A 308 -16.68 -26.63 -5.21
C PHE A 308 -17.59 -27.46 -4.28
N LYS A 309 -17.60 -28.79 -4.41
CA LYS A 309 -18.37 -29.74 -3.60
C LYS A 309 -17.57 -30.39 -2.45
N LYS A 310 -16.29 -30.04 -2.29
CA LYS A 310 -15.43 -30.46 -1.17
C LYS A 310 -15.04 -29.26 -0.31
#